data_AF-A0A8D8PV11-F1
#
_entry.id   AF-A0A8D8PV11-F1
#
_cell.length_a   1.000
_cell.length_b   1.000
_cell.length_c   1.000
_cell.angle_alpha   90.00
_cell.angle_beta   90.00
_cell.angle_gamma   90.00
#
_symmetry.space_group_name_H-M   'P 1'
#
loop_
_entity.id
_entity.type
_entity.pdbx_description
1 polymer ?
#
loop_
_entity_poly.entity_id
_entity_poly.type
_entity_poly.pdbx_seq_one_letter_code
_entity_poly.pdbx_strand_id
1 'polypeptide(L)'
;MLKAANPSRLETVSVARRRDTGEEMKITPRYPKRTKTRLEFLQDVRTAHETNNFASLQRFYMRTFDSFAELCALFKMNPNQSEARQEDPDLNMDLLYTVQDALKDMPSVMSKTVLKSIINSLLEKNKLIHDKDDVRSLFILVQSPVFASQSTFTVFAHLMNHIVSLSTKDHQLLVNWLKILEKEMFRQIIGNILQFISVQQFPTLGSANSRTQWWTATATKTLALLNAANNAMIPALVVYTEFYNSALDHIDLMQEYFNWQNPHKAENFSFCQYPFILSIIAKRYILTKVSL
;
A
#
# COMPACT_ATOMS: atom_id res chain seq x y z
N MET A 1 67.11 51.70 43.59
CA MET A 1 66.83 51.75 42.14
C MET A 1 66.81 50.33 41.60
N LEU A 2 65.64 49.69 41.56
CA LEU A 2 65.51 48.29 41.12
C LEU A 2 64.25 48.14 40.27
N LYS A 3 64.44 47.60 39.05
CA LYS A 3 63.43 47.17 38.08
C LYS A 3 62.48 46.14 38.71
N ALA A 4 61.22 46.15 38.34
CA ALA A 4 60.28 45.06 38.61
C ALA A 4 59.48 44.68 37.36
N ALA A 5 59.18 43.40 37.27
CA ALA A 5 58.74 42.63 36.12
C ALA A 5 57.23 42.74 35.80
N ASN A 6 56.89 42.40 34.56
CA ASN A 6 55.58 41.93 34.08
C ASN A 6 55.60 40.35 34.15
N PRO A 7 54.52 39.55 33.97
CA PRO A 7 53.15 39.89 33.51
C PRO A 7 51.95 39.06 34.08
N SER A 8 50.75 39.45 33.62
CA SER A 8 49.57 38.62 33.26
C SER A 8 48.75 37.89 34.34
N ARG A 9 47.46 38.26 34.47
CA ARG A 9 46.24 37.52 33.98
C ARG A 9 44.97 38.22 34.51
N LEU A 10 44.16 38.80 33.62
CA LEU A 10 42.81 39.30 33.94
C LEU A 10 41.80 38.30 33.37
N GLU A 11 40.96 37.77 34.26
CA GLU A 11 39.93 36.77 33.96
C GLU A 11 38.78 37.39 33.17
N THR A 12 38.48 36.81 32.01
CA THR A 12 37.29 37.09 31.22
C THR A 12 36.13 36.22 31.71
N VAL A 13 35.12 36.84 32.31
CA VAL A 13 33.85 36.18 32.66
C VAL A 13 33.02 36.04 31.38
N SER A 14 33.04 34.85 30.78
CA SER A 14 32.15 34.48 29.68
C SER A 14 30.79 34.03 30.21
N VAL A 15 29.75 34.80 29.92
CA VAL A 15 28.35 34.44 30.17
C VAL A 15 28.00 33.19 29.35
N ALA A 16 27.80 32.07 30.04
CA ALA A 16 27.36 30.83 29.43
C ALA A 16 25.93 31.00 28.88
N ARG A 17 25.81 31.13 27.56
CA ARG A 17 24.56 30.84 26.84
C ARG A 17 24.17 29.41 27.15
N ARG A 18 23.09 29.21 27.91
CA ARG A 18 22.40 27.92 27.99
C ARG A 18 22.04 27.52 26.56
N ARG A 19 22.65 26.44 26.07
CA ARG A 19 22.18 25.74 24.88
C ARG A 19 20.85 25.12 25.28
N ASP A 20 19.77 25.73 24.83
CA ASP A 20 18.47 25.11 24.79
C ASP A 20 18.56 23.99 23.74
N THR A 21 18.95 22.79 24.18
CA THR A 21 18.82 21.58 23.38
C THR A 21 17.34 21.29 23.33
N GLY A 22 16.66 21.87 22.35
CA GLY A 22 15.33 21.45 21.93
C GLY A 22 15.41 20.03 21.40
N GLU A 23 15.58 19.05 22.30
CA GLU A 23 15.11 17.70 22.04
C GLU A 23 13.60 17.81 21.96
N GLU A 24 13.06 17.93 20.75
CA GLU A 24 11.66 17.61 20.51
C GLU A 24 11.42 16.24 21.14
N MET A 25 10.64 16.22 22.22
CA MET A 25 10.24 15.01 22.91
C MET A 25 9.51 14.13 21.88
N LYS A 26 10.21 13.18 21.26
CA LYS A 26 9.63 12.24 20.30
C LYS A 26 8.49 11.53 21.02
N ILE A 27 7.26 11.89 20.65
CA ILE A 27 6.06 11.24 21.18
C ILE A 27 6.10 9.80 20.67
N THR A 28 6.39 8.86 21.56
CA THR A 28 6.38 7.43 21.21
C THR A 28 4.93 6.98 21.04
N PRO A 29 4.56 6.42 19.88
CA PRO A 29 3.26 5.82 19.66
C PRO A 29 2.96 4.75 20.72
N ARG A 30 1.70 4.67 21.15
CA ARG A 30 1.22 3.63 22.07
C ARG A 30 0.02 2.95 21.46
N TYR A 31 0.23 1.75 20.93
CA TYR A 31 -0.82 0.98 20.33
C TYR A 31 -1.73 0.31 21.37
N PRO A 32 -3.02 0.12 21.04
CA PRO A 32 -3.92 -0.64 21.90
C PRO A 32 -3.44 -2.08 22.05
N LYS A 33 -3.64 -2.68 23.23
CA LYS A 33 -3.35 -4.10 23.43
C LYS A 33 -4.35 -4.94 22.65
N ARG A 34 -3.86 -5.71 21.67
CA ARG A 34 -4.62 -6.71 20.93
C ARG A 34 -3.97 -8.07 21.17
N THR A 35 -4.77 -9.05 21.57
CA THR A 35 -4.28 -10.40 21.91
C THR A 35 -5.05 -11.49 21.19
N LYS A 36 -5.95 -11.12 20.27
CA LYS A 36 -6.80 -12.06 19.55
C LYS A 36 -5.92 -13.01 18.74
N THR A 37 -5.95 -14.29 19.08
CA THR A 37 -5.21 -15.33 18.36
C THR A 37 -5.99 -15.84 17.16
N ARG A 38 -5.30 -16.54 16.25
CA ARG A 38 -5.92 -17.21 15.10
C ARG A 38 -7.02 -18.20 15.53
N LEU A 39 -6.75 -19.00 16.57
CA LEU A 39 -7.69 -20.01 17.06
C LEU A 39 -8.96 -19.37 17.63
N GLU A 40 -8.80 -18.32 18.44
CA GLU A 40 -9.92 -17.57 19.00
C GLU A 40 -10.75 -16.89 17.89
N PHE A 41 -10.10 -16.30 16.89
CA PHE A 41 -10.80 -15.69 15.77
C PHE A 41 -11.61 -16.72 14.98
N LEU A 42 -11.05 -17.89 14.67
CA LEU A 42 -11.77 -18.97 14.00
C LEU A 42 -12.94 -19.51 14.83
N GLN A 43 -12.81 -19.54 16.15
CA GLN A 43 -13.92 -19.89 17.03
C GLN A 43 -15.04 -18.84 16.97
N ASP A 44 -14.70 -17.55 16.95
CA ASP A 44 -15.68 -16.48 16.76
C ASP A 44 -16.42 -16.62 15.42
N VAL A 45 -15.68 -16.94 14.35
CA VAL A 45 -16.24 -17.22 13.00
C VAL A 45 -17.23 -18.38 13.05
N ARG A 46 -16.83 -19.55 13.58
CA ARG A 46 -17.73 -20.71 13.69
C ARG A 46 -18.99 -20.38 14.49
N THR A 47 -18.81 -19.76 15.65
CA THR A 47 -19.92 -19.38 16.53
C THR A 47 -20.89 -18.42 15.84
N ALA A 48 -20.38 -17.46 15.07
CA ALA A 48 -21.21 -16.51 14.33
C ALA A 48 -22.05 -17.20 13.24
N HIS A 49 -21.48 -18.18 12.53
CA HIS A 49 -22.22 -18.97 11.54
C HIS A 49 -23.25 -19.90 12.19
N GLU A 50 -22.91 -20.58 13.29
CA GLU A 50 -23.83 -21.46 14.03
C GLU A 50 -25.03 -20.70 14.63
N THR A 51 -24.77 -19.50 15.16
CA THR A 51 -25.80 -18.66 15.81
C THR A 51 -26.47 -17.67 14.88
N ASN A 52 -25.99 -17.54 13.63
CA ASN A 52 -26.34 -16.48 12.69
C ASN A 52 -26.21 -15.06 13.28
N ASN A 53 -25.28 -14.85 14.22
CA ASN A 53 -25.04 -13.58 14.89
C ASN A 53 -23.60 -13.08 14.65
N PHE A 54 -23.47 -12.11 13.75
CA PHE A 54 -22.18 -11.56 13.32
C PHE A 54 -21.76 -10.29 14.07
N ALA A 55 -22.50 -9.83 15.08
CA ALA A 55 -22.27 -8.53 15.70
C ALA A 55 -20.87 -8.38 16.34
N SER A 56 -20.36 -9.45 16.96
CA SER A 56 -19.02 -9.45 17.57
C SER A 56 -17.92 -9.38 16.52
N LEU A 57 -18.04 -10.15 15.44
CA LEU A 57 -17.11 -10.10 14.30
C LEU A 57 -17.18 -8.74 13.60
N GLN A 58 -18.37 -8.18 13.43
CA GLN A 58 -18.53 -6.86 12.84
C GLN A 58 -17.79 -5.79 13.66
N ARG A 59 -17.90 -5.83 15.00
CA ARG A 59 -17.13 -4.92 15.87
C ARG A 59 -15.63 -5.17 15.79
N PHE A 60 -15.21 -6.43 15.65
CA PHE A 60 -13.80 -6.79 15.46
C PHE A 60 -13.26 -6.17 14.17
N TYR A 61 -13.87 -6.45 13.02
CA TYR A 61 -13.47 -5.88 11.73
C TYR A 61 -13.52 -4.36 11.72
N MET A 62 -14.62 -3.78 12.25
CA MET A 62 -14.77 -2.33 12.34
C MET A 62 -13.59 -1.69 13.05
N ARG A 63 -13.17 -2.25 14.19
CA ARG A 63 -12.10 -1.70 15.02
C ARG A 63 -10.72 -1.96 14.43
N THR A 64 -10.45 -3.18 13.96
CA THR A 64 -9.16 -3.57 13.41
C THR A 64 -8.76 -2.71 12.22
N PHE A 65 -9.71 -2.40 11.33
CA PHE A 65 -9.44 -1.67 10.09
C PHE A 65 -9.64 -0.15 10.23
N ASP A 66 -9.94 0.37 11.42
CA ASP A 66 -10.31 1.79 11.60
C ASP A 66 -9.12 2.76 11.52
N SER A 67 -7.91 2.27 11.83
CA SER A 67 -6.68 3.06 11.80
C SER A 67 -5.46 2.19 11.52
N PHE A 68 -4.35 2.83 11.12
CA PHE A 68 -3.07 2.12 10.90
C PHE A 68 -2.50 1.57 12.22
N ALA A 69 -2.73 2.28 13.33
CA ALA A 69 -2.36 1.82 14.66
C ALA A 69 -3.13 0.55 15.05
N GLU A 70 -4.41 0.43 14.72
CA GLU A 70 -5.22 -0.76 15.02
C GLU A 70 -4.80 -1.98 14.18
N LEU A 71 -4.47 -1.77 12.90
CA LEU A 71 -3.92 -2.81 12.04
C LEU A 71 -2.61 -3.34 12.60
N CYS A 72 -1.67 -2.44 12.92
CA CYS A 72 -0.37 -2.82 13.47
C CYS A 72 -0.51 -3.42 14.88
N ALA A 73 -1.42 -2.92 15.70
CA ALA A 73 -1.68 -3.48 17.02
C ALA A 73 -2.08 -4.96 16.96
N LEU A 74 -2.92 -5.34 15.98
CA LEU A 74 -3.40 -6.71 15.85
C LEU A 74 -2.40 -7.62 15.14
N PHE A 75 -1.85 -7.16 14.01
CA PHE A 75 -1.11 -8.05 13.11
C PHE A 75 0.40 -8.02 13.34
N LYS A 76 0.97 -7.00 13.98
CA LYS A 76 2.41 -6.95 14.22
C LYS A 76 2.81 -7.92 15.32
N MET A 77 3.88 -8.69 15.11
CA MET A 77 4.38 -9.64 16.10
C MET A 77 4.95 -8.90 17.32
N ASN A 78 5.64 -7.77 17.11
CA ASN A 78 6.05 -6.87 18.18
C ASN A 78 5.47 -5.44 17.97
N PRO A 79 4.36 -5.08 18.65
CA PRO A 79 3.72 -3.78 18.48
C PRO A 79 4.64 -2.57 18.73
N ASN A 80 5.67 -2.72 19.58
CA ASN A 80 6.58 -1.64 19.96
C ASN A 80 7.83 -1.56 19.08
N GLN A 81 8.02 -2.50 18.13
CA GLN A 81 9.20 -2.50 17.28
C GLN A 81 9.20 -1.24 16.40
N SER A 82 10.21 -0.40 16.59
CA SER A 82 10.54 0.65 15.62
C SER A 82 11.49 0.07 14.58
N GLU A 83 11.46 0.59 13.35
CA GLU A 83 12.24 0.11 12.20
C GLU A 83 11.69 -1.14 11.49
N ALA A 84 12.19 -1.40 10.29
CA ALA A 84 11.77 -2.48 9.42
C ALA A 84 12.93 -3.36 8.97
N ARG A 85 12.70 -4.67 8.97
CA ARG A 85 13.57 -5.63 8.29
C ARG A 85 13.15 -5.70 6.83
N GLN A 86 14.12 -5.81 5.92
CA GLN A 86 13.82 -5.83 4.49
C GLN A 86 13.03 -7.08 4.09
N GLU A 87 13.36 -8.23 4.65
CA GLU A 87 12.81 -9.53 4.23
C GLU A 87 11.61 -9.99 5.08
N ASP A 88 11.28 -9.24 6.13
CA ASP A 88 10.27 -9.62 7.11
C ASP A 88 9.50 -8.38 7.58
N PRO A 89 8.18 -8.29 7.31
CA PRO A 89 7.36 -7.18 7.75
C PRO A 89 7.06 -7.20 9.25
N ASP A 90 7.49 -8.23 9.99
CA ASP A 90 7.17 -8.44 11.41
C ASP A 90 5.66 -8.57 11.64
N LEU A 91 4.97 -9.27 10.72
CA LEU A 91 3.52 -9.48 10.78
C LEU A 91 3.19 -10.96 11.01
N ASN A 92 2.15 -11.20 11.80
CA ASN A 92 1.49 -12.49 11.95
C ASN A 92 0.67 -12.80 10.68
N MET A 93 1.36 -13.31 9.64
CA MET A 93 0.74 -13.60 8.34
C MET A 93 -0.35 -14.66 8.45
N ASP A 94 -0.19 -15.67 9.31
CA ASP A 94 -1.21 -16.70 9.54
C ASP A 94 -2.54 -16.12 10.03
N LEU A 95 -2.48 -15.21 11.02
CA LEU A 95 -3.67 -14.52 11.51
C LEU A 95 -4.23 -13.59 10.42
N LEU A 96 -3.37 -12.86 9.72
CA LEU A 96 -3.77 -11.94 8.65
C LEU A 96 -4.56 -12.66 7.55
N TYR A 97 -4.01 -13.74 6.99
CA TYR A 97 -4.69 -14.53 5.97
C TYR A 97 -5.99 -15.12 6.49
N THR A 98 -5.99 -15.64 7.72
CA THR A 98 -7.22 -16.17 8.33
C THR A 98 -8.32 -15.11 8.45
N VAL A 99 -7.97 -13.89 8.87
CA VAL A 99 -8.94 -12.77 8.98
C VAL A 99 -9.41 -12.31 7.60
N GLN A 100 -8.55 -12.30 6.60
CA GLN A 100 -8.92 -11.90 5.24
C GLN A 100 -9.76 -12.96 4.54
N ASP A 101 -9.39 -14.24 4.62
CA ASP A 101 -10.13 -15.32 3.97
C ASP A 101 -11.52 -15.50 4.57
N ALA A 102 -11.66 -15.40 5.90
CA ALA A 102 -12.97 -15.45 6.54
C ALA A 102 -13.92 -14.38 6.01
N LEU A 103 -13.42 -13.22 5.54
CA LEU A 103 -14.25 -12.14 5.02
C LEU A 103 -14.96 -12.51 3.70
N LYS A 104 -14.43 -13.48 2.94
CA LYS A 104 -14.98 -13.91 1.64
C LYS A 104 -16.35 -14.60 1.80
N ASP A 105 -16.54 -15.31 2.91
CA ASP A 105 -17.76 -16.08 3.20
C ASP A 105 -18.73 -15.36 4.17
N MET A 106 -18.42 -14.11 4.52
CA MET A 106 -19.22 -13.31 5.45
C MET A 106 -20.38 -12.58 4.75
N PRO A 107 -21.46 -12.26 5.46
CA PRO A 107 -22.53 -11.43 4.92
C PRO A 107 -22.00 -10.08 4.42
N SER A 108 -22.58 -9.55 3.33
CA SER A 108 -22.11 -8.32 2.66
C SER A 108 -22.00 -7.08 3.56
N VAL A 109 -22.73 -7.04 4.68
CA VAL A 109 -22.60 -5.99 5.71
C VAL A 109 -21.19 -5.94 6.31
N MET A 110 -20.49 -7.08 6.36
CA MET A 110 -19.13 -7.17 6.87
C MET A 110 -18.16 -6.44 5.94
N SER A 111 -18.22 -6.71 4.64
CA SER A 111 -17.39 -6.02 3.63
C SER A 111 -17.66 -4.52 3.62
N LYS A 112 -18.92 -4.09 3.79
CA LYS A 112 -19.28 -2.66 3.94
C LYS A 112 -18.67 -2.03 5.19
N THR A 113 -18.67 -2.78 6.30
CA THR A 113 -18.08 -2.33 7.57
C THR A 113 -16.57 -2.16 7.43
N VAL A 114 -15.88 -3.17 6.89
CA VAL A 114 -14.44 -3.13 6.61
C VAL A 114 -14.11 -1.97 5.69
N LEU A 115 -14.84 -1.78 4.59
CA LEU A 115 -14.60 -0.68 3.66
C LEU A 115 -14.73 0.69 4.33
N LYS A 116 -15.76 0.88 5.16
CA LYS A 116 -15.94 2.13 5.92
C LYS A 116 -14.78 2.39 6.88
N SER A 117 -14.32 1.36 7.59
CA SER A 117 -13.16 1.47 8.48
C SER A 117 -11.87 1.78 7.71
N ILE A 118 -11.65 1.14 6.56
CA ILE A 118 -10.51 1.45 5.69
C ILE A 118 -10.54 2.93 5.27
N ILE A 119 -11.70 3.47 4.89
CA ILE A 119 -11.84 4.91 4.59
C ILE A 119 -11.38 5.76 5.78
N ASN A 120 -11.81 5.44 7.01
CA ASN A 120 -11.37 6.15 8.21
C ASN A 120 -9.83 6.11 8.35
N SER A 121 -9.23 4.92 8.19
CA SER A 121 -7.78 4.72 8.34
C SER A 121 -6.94 5.48 7.29
N LEU A 122 -7.46 5.64 6.07
CA LEU A 122 -6.80 6.38 5.00
C LEU A 122 -6.94 7.89 5.20
N LEU A 123 -8.07 8.36 5.74
CA LEU A 123 -8.36 9.78 6.00
C LEU A 123 -7.79 10.30 7.32
N GLU A 124 -7.30 9.43 8.21
CA GLU A 124 -6.70 9.80 9.48
C GLU A 124 -5.53 10.78 9.29
N LYS A 125 -5.67 11.98 9.88
CA LYS A 125 -4.65 13.03 9.87
C LYS A 125 -3.73 12.87 11.08
N ASN A 126 -2.45 13.23 10.92
CA ASN A 126 -1.45 13.21 11.99
C ASN A 126 -1.33 11.85 12.68
N LYS A 127 -1.13 10.79 11.88
CA LYS A 127 -0.99 9.41 12.36
C LYS A 127 0.14 9.32 13.38
N LEU A 128 -0.19 8.93 14.60
CA LEU A 128 0.79 8.63 15.64
C LEU A 128 1.12 7.13 15.56
N ILE A 129 2.02 6.78 14.64
CA ILE A 129 2.44 5.41 14.34
C ILE A 129 3.96 5.28 14.34
N HIS A 130 4.47 4.07 14.58
CA HIS A 130 5.90 3.81 14.54
C HIS A 130 6.44 3.91 13.12
N ASP A 131 7.76 4.07 12.99
CA ASP A 131 8.41 4.11 11.68
C ASP A 131 8.10 2.82 10.88
N LYS A 132 7.78 3.01 9.60
CA LYS A 132 7.39 1.98 8.62
C LYS A 132 6.05 1.30 8.86
N ASP A 133 5.30 1.66 9.89
CA ASP A 133 3.96 1.09 10.12
C ASP A 133 2.92 1.61 9.12
N ASP A 134 3.20 2.71 8.43
CA ASP A 134 2.47 3.13 7.23
C ASP A 134 2.64 2.11 6.10
N VAL A 135 3.87 1.70 5.81
CA VAL A 135 4.17 0.67 4.80
C VAL A 135 3.53 -0.66 5.17
N ARG A 136 3.60 -1.07 6.45
CA ARG A 136 2.96 -2.32 6.94
C ARG A 136 1.46 -2.27 6.79
N SER A 137 0.84 -1.14 7.15
CA SER A 137 -0.61 -0.97 7.04
C SER A 137 -1.06 -1.01 5.59
N LEU A 138 -0.34 -0.35 4.68
CA LEU A 138 -0.63 -0.41 3.24
C LEU A 138 -0.43 -1.82 2.66
N PHE A 139 0.62 -2.53 3.09
CA PHE A 139 0.86 -3.93 2.76
C PHE A 139 -0.30 -4.82 3.23
N ILE A 140 -0.81 -4.63 4.46
CA ILE A 140 -1.98 -5.35 4.98
C ILE A 140 -3.24 -5.04 4.16
N LEU A 141 -3.50 -3.75 3.90
CA LEU A 141 -4.74 -3.31 3.26
C LEU A 141 -4.85 -3.75 1.80
N VAL A 142 -3.76 -3.72 1.02
CA VAL A 142 -3.80 -4.08 -0.41
C VAL A 142 -4.22 -5.55 -0.65
N GLN A 143 -4.04 -6.41 0.35
CA GLN A 143 -4.42 -7.81 0.35
C GLN A 143 -5.93 -8.04 0.61
N SER A 144 -6.68 -7.01 1.01
CA SER A 144 -8.08 -7.16 1.45
C SER A 144 -9.02 -7.61 0.31
N PRO A 145 -9.83 -8.66 0.50
CA PRO A 145 -10.72 -9.16 -0.56
C PRO A 145 -11.89 -8.23 -0.87
N VAL A 146 -12.14 -7.20 -0.05
CA VAL A 146 -13.21 -6.20 -0.33
C VAL A 146 -13.00 -5.47 -1.66
N PHE A 147 -11.76 -5.42 -2.15
CA PHE A 147 -11.40 -4.73 -3.39
C PHE A 147 -11.70 -5.50 -4.67
N ALA A 148 -12.25 -6.72 -4.58
CA ALA A 148 -12.71 -7.48 -5.75
C ALA A 148 -13.99 -6.92 -6.41
N SER A 149 -14.68 -5.98 -5.75
CA SER A 149 -15.93 -5.40 -6.26
C SER A 149 -15.74 -3.99 -6.81
N GLN A 150 -16.35 -3.70 -7.97
CA GLN A 150 -16.35 -2.38 -8.60
C GLN A 150 -16.87 -1.27 -7.67
N SER A 151 -17.81 -1.59 -6.78
CA SER A 151 -18.36 -0.64 -5.80
C SER A 151 -17.31 -0.07 -4.82
N THR A 152 -16.14 -0.69 -4.73
CA THR A 152 -15.06 -0.28 -3.83
C THR A 152 -13.93 0.47 -4.53
N PHE A 153 -13.99 0.63 -5.86
CA PHE A 153 -12.90 1.16 -6.68
C PHE A 153 -12.45 2.56 -6.25
N THR A 154 -13.36 3.43 -5.83
CA THR A 154 -12.97 4.74 -5.28
C THR A 154 -11.98 4.60 -4.12
N VAL A 155 -12.28 3.72 -3.15
CA VAL A 155 -11.41 3.49 -2.00
C VAL A 155 -10.12 2.80 -2.42
N PHE A 156 -10.21 1.85 -3.36
CA PHE A 156 -9.04 1.15 -3.87
C PHE A 156 -8.07 2.09 -4.59
N ALA A 157 -8.58 3.04 -5.39
CA ALA A 157 -7.80 4.08 -6.05
C ALA A 157 -7.04 4.93 -5.03
N HIS A 158 -7.69 5.32 -3.93
CA HIS A 158 -7.05 6.06 -2.85
C HIS A 158 -5.99 5.22 -2.11
N LEU A 159 -6.27 3.95 -1.81
CA LEU A 159 -5.28 3.05 -1.22
C LEU A 159 -4.03 2.92 -2.08
N MET A 160 -4.20 2.65 -3.38
CA MET A 160 -3.10 2.60 -4.34
C MET A 160 -2.39 3.96 -4.42
N ASN A 161 -3.11 5.08 -4.27
CA ASN A 161 -2.50 6.41 -4.25
C ASN A 161 -1.55 6.59 -3.06
N HIS A 162 -1.97 6.13 -1.88
CA HIS A 162 -1.08 6.13 -0.72
C HIS A 162 0.16 5.26 -0.96
N ILE A 163 0.03 4.12 -1.64
CA ILE A 163 1.17 3.26 -2.01
C ILE A 163 2.13 3.99 -2.96
N VAL A 164 1.64 4.62 -4.03
CA VAL A 164 2.53 5.30 -4.99
C VAL A 164 3.14 6.58 -4.44
N SER A 165 2.54 7.18 -3.42
CA SER A 165 3.06 8.36 -2.71
C SER A 165 4.10 8.04 -1.64
N LEU A 166 4.37 6.76 -1.36
CA LEU A 166 5.49 6.36 -0.49
C LEU A 166 6.83 6.86 -1.04
N SER A 167 7.82 7.00 -0.14
CA SER A 167 9.18 7.35 -0.53
C SER A 167 9.83 6.23 -1.35
N THR A 168 10.87 6.53 -2.13
CA THR A 168 11.63 5.50 -2.88
C THR A 168 12.14 4.38 -1.98
N LYS A 169 12.59 4.70 -0.76
CA LYS A 169 13.07 3.70 0.22
C LYS A 169 11.92 2.80 0.68
N ASP A 170 10.74 3.36 0.86
CA ASP A 170 9.55 2.61 1.29
C ASP A 170 8.94 1.80 0.15
N HIS A 171 9.07 2.23 -1.11
CA HIS A 171 8.77 1.37 -2.26
C HIS A 171 9.69 0.15 -2.31
N GLN A 172 11.00 0.33 -2.10
CA GLN A 172 11.94 -0.81 -2.06
C GLN A 172 11.59 -1.78 -0.92
N LEU A 173 11.25 -1.24 0.25
CA LEU A 173 10.80 -2.03 1.39
C LEU A 173 9.51 -2.81 1.07
N LEU A 174 8.49 -2.12 0.52
CA LEU A 174 7.23 -2.74 0.14
C LEU A 174 7.43 -3.82 -0.92
N VAL A 175 8.25 -3.57 -1.95
CA VAL A 175 8.60 -4.55 -2.98
C VAL A 175 9.21 -5.79 -2.34
N ASN A 176 10.11 -5.62 -1.35
CA ASN A 176 10.69 -6.77 -0.66
C ASN A 176 9.64 -7.59 0.10
N TRP A 177 8.68 -6.93 0.76
CA TRP A 177 7.60 -7.63 1.46
C TRP A 177 6.59 -8.28 0.51
N LEU A 178 6.31 -7.69 -0.66
CA LEU A 178 5.44 -8.30 -1.66
C LEU A 178 5.97 -9.66 -2.17
N LYS A 179 7.29 -9.88 -2.12
CA LYS A 179 7.92 -11.17 -2.49
C LYS A 179 7.56 -12.33 -1.56
N ILE A 180 7.18 -12.04 -0.31
CA ILE A 180 6.92 -13.06 0.70
C ILE A 180 5.47 -13.57 0.65
N LEU A 181 4.61 -12.89 -0.11
CA LEU A 181 3.20 -13.23 -0.21
C LEU A 181 3.02 -14.64 -0.77
N GLU A 182 2.01 -15.34 -0.28
CA GLU A 182 1.55 -16.57 -0.91
C GLU A 182 1.13 -16.31 -2.36
N LYS A 183 1.43 -17.26 -3.24
CA LYS A 183 1.20 -17.16 -4.68
C LYS A 183 -0.24 -16.77 -5.03
N GLU A 184 -1.23 -17.38 -4.37
CA GLU A 184 -2.64 -17.09 -4.62
C GLU A 184 -3.04 -15.69 -4.16
N MET A 185 -2.51 -15.22 -3.03
CA MET A 185 -2.72 -13.85 -2.56
C MET A 185 -2.10 -12.84 -3.54
N PHE A 186 -0.87 -13.10 -3.98
CA PHE A 186 -0.17 -12.26 -4.95
C PHE A 186 -0.96 -12.14 -6.27
N ARG A 187 -1.46 -13.28 -6.78
CA ARG A 187 -2.34 -13.34 -7.95
C ARG A 187 -3.65 -12.58 -7.74
N GLN A 188 -4.29 -12.72 -6.58
CA GLN A 188 -5.54 -12.04 -6.27
C GLN A 188 -5.36 -10.51 -6.34
N ILE A 189 -4.26 -9.99 -5.79
CA ILE A 189 -3.97 -8.55 -5.85
C ILE A 189 -3.78 -8.09 -7.30
N ILE A 190 -3.00 -8.82 -8.10
CA ILE A 190 -2.81 -8.54 -9.53
C ILE A 190 -4.16 -8.51 -10.26
N GLY A 191 -5.00 -9.54 -10.05
CA GLY A 191 -6.31 -9.65 -10.66
C GLY A 191 -7.22 -8.47 -10.32
N ASN A 192 -7.27 -8.06 -9.04
CA ASN A 192 -8.06 -6.92 -8.60
C ASN A 192 -7.60 -5.61 -9.26
N ILE A 193 -6.28 -5.39 -9.39
CA ILE A 193 -5.73 -4.18 -10.03
C ILE A 193 -5.99 -4.19 -11.55
N LEU A 194 -5.81 -5.33 -12.21
CA LEU A 194 -6.09 -5.46 -13.64
C LEU A 194 -7.57 -5.27 -13.96
N GLN A 195 -8.46 -5.84 -13.14
CA GLN A 195 -9.91 -5.62 -13.26
C GLN A 195 -10.26 -4.15 -13.06
N PHE A 196 -9.66 -3.50 -12.04
CA PHE A 196 -9.80 -2.07 -11.82
C PHE A 196 -9.42 -1.27 -13.06
N ILE A 197 -8.22 -1.51 -13.63
CA ILE A 197 -7.74 -0.82 -14.83
C ILE A 197 -8.69 -1.04 -16.01
N SER A 198 -9.14 -2.27 -16.22
CA SER A 198 -10.02 -2.64 -17.35
C SER A 198 -11.34 -1.87 -17.32
N VAL A 199 -12.00 -1.81 -16.17
CA VAL A 199 -13.27 -1.07 -16.01
C VAL A 199 -13.08 0.43 -16.22
N GLN A 200 -11.93 1.00 -15.82
CA GLN A 200 -11.63 2.41 -16.05
C GLN A 200 -11.49 2.77 -17.54
N GLN A 201 -11.05 1.82 -18.38
CA GLN A 201 -10.90 2.07 -19.83
C GLN A 201 -12.24 2.03 -20.58
N PHE A 202 -13.25 1.34 -20.05
CA PHE A 202 -14.54 1.14 -20.71
C PHE A 202 -15.72 1.47 -19.79
N PRO A 203 -15.92 2.75 -19.42
CA PRO A 203 -16.98 3.15 -18.51
C PRO A 203 -18.36 2.88 -19.12
N THR A 204 -19.24 2.20 -18.36
CA THR A 204 -20.62 1.95 -18.76
C THR A 204 -21.44 3.25 -18.64
N LEU A 205 -21.66 3.93 -19.76
CA LEU A 205 -22.59 5.05 -19.94
C LEU A 205 -22.22 6.37 -19.22
N GLY A 206 -21.59 7.29 -19.95
CA GLY A 206 -21.61 8.74 -19.64
C GLY A 206 -20.72 9.24 -18.50
N SER A 207 -20.02 8.37 -17.76
CA SER A 207 -19.09 8.79 -16.69
C SER A 207 -17.64 8.96 -17.13
N ALA A 208 -17.39 9.16 -18.44
CA ALA A 208 -16.06 9.40 -18.98
C ALA A 208 -15.60 10.80 -18.59
N ASN A 209 -14.99 10.91 -17.42
CA ASN A 209 -14.48 12.18 -16.90
C ASN A 209 -12.97 12.05 -16.75
N SER A 210 -12.24 13.01 -17.30
CA SER A 210 -10.81 13.31 -17.08
C SER A 210 -10.30 13.18 -15.63
N ARG A 211 -11.19 13.08 -14.63
CA ARG A 211 -10.89 12.77 -13.22
C ARG A 211 -10.26 11.38 -12.97
N THR A 212 -10.40 10.41 -13.89
CA THR A 212 -9.92 9.02 -13.69
C THR A 212 -8.52 8.75 -14.24
N GLN A 213 -7.84 9.75 -14.80
CA GLN A 213 -6.50 9.56 -15.33
C GLN A 213 -5.49 9.23 -14.23
N TRP A 214 -5.58 9.91 -13.06
CA TRP A 214 -4.73 9.57 -11.92
C TRP A 214 -5.05 8.19 -11.35
N TRP A 215 -6.31 7.73 -11.42
CA TRP A 215 -6.70 6.38 -10.97
C TRP A 215 -5.95 5.31 -11.76
N THR A 216 -6.02 5.42 -13.09
CA THR A 216 -5.35 4.50 -14.01
C THR A 216 -3.83 4.52 -13.81
N ALA A 217 -3.26 5.73 -13.71
CA ALA A 217 -1.83 5.90 -13.50
C ALA A 217 -1.36 5.28 -12.19
N THR A 218 -2.08 5.56 -11.10
CA THR A 218 -1.78 5.04 -9.77
C THR A 218 -1.92 3.53 -9.72
N ALA A 219 -2.98 2.96 -10.29
CA ALA A 219 -3.17 1.50 -10.35
C ALA A 219 -2.03 0.81 -11.12
N THR A 220 -1.65 1.36 -12.27
CA THR A 220 -0.56 0.81 -13.09
C THR A 220 0.80 0.91 -12.38
N LYS A 221 1.06 2.01 -11.66
CA LYS A 221 2.28 2.17 -10.84
C LYS A 221 2.30 1.19 -9.67
N THR A 222 1.18 0.95 -8.98
CA THR A 222 1.10 -0.09 -7.95
C THR A 222 1.34 -1.48 -8.55
N LEU A 223 0.79 -1.77 -9.72
CA LEU A 223 1.05 -3.02 -10.44
C LEU A 223 2.53 -3.17 -10.83
N ALA A 224 3.22 -2.07 -11.13
CA ALA A 224 4.65 -2.07 -11.42
C ALA A 224 5.49 -2.51 -10.20
N LEU A 225 5.08 -2.17 -8.97
CA LEU A 225 5.73 -2.65 -7.75
C LEU A 225 5.56 -4.16 -7.59
N LEU A 226 4.39 -4.71 -7.89
CA LEU A 226 4.16 -6.16 -7.92
C LEU A 226 5.01 -6.82 -9.01
N ASN A 227 5.05 -6.28 -10.22
CA ASN A 227 5.91 -6.81 -11.28
C ASN A 227 7.41 -6.77 -10.87
N ALA A 228 7.86 -5.71 -10.21
CA ALA A 228 9.23 -5.63 -9.67
C ALA A 228 9.49 -6.72 -8.62
N ALA A 229 8.55 -6.95 -7.69
CA ALA A 229 8.65 -8.02 -6.70
C ALA A 229 8.71 -9.40 -7.38
N ASN A 230 7.86 -9.65 -8.38
CA ASN A 230 7.83 -10.91 -9.11
C ASN A 230 9.15 -11.20 -9.85
N ASN A 231 9.74 -10.17 -10.49
CA ASN A 231 10.99 -10.30 -11.23
C ASN A 231 12.23 -10.42 -10.32
N ALA A 232 12.12 -10.00 -9.05
CA ALA A 232 13.17 -10.16 -8.06
C ALA A 232 13.23 -11.59 -7.47
N MET A 233 12.23 -12.43 -7.75
CA MET A 233 12.13 -13.79 -7.25
C MET A 233 12.64 -14.82 -8.27
N ILE A 234 13.34 -15.85 -7.79
CA ILE A 234 13.83 -16.96 -8.60
C ILE A 234 13.45 -18.27 -7.89
N PRO A 235 12.47 -19.04 -8.39
CA PRO A 235 11.58 -18.73 -9.51
C PRO A 235 10.59 -17.58 -9.20
N ALA A 236 10.06 -16.95 -10.24
CA ALA A 236 9.01 -15.93 -10.09
C ALA A 236 7.74 -16.51 -9.42
N LEU A 237 7.03 -15.68 -8.65
CA LEU A 237 5.80 -16.09 -7.93
C LEU A 237 4.68 -16.49 -8.90
N VAL A 238 4.49 -15.69 -9.94
CA VAL A 238 3.52 -15.91 -11.02
C VAL A 238 4.17 -15.77 -12.38
N VAL A 239 3.58 -16.39 -13.39
CA VAL A 239 4.07 -16.26 -14.76
C VAL A 239 3.82 -14.85 -15.28
N TYR A 240 4.75 -14.33 -16.07
CA TYR A 240 4.71 -12.93 -16.53
C TYR A 240 3.42 -12.57 -17.29
N THR A 241 2.79 -13.52 -17.98
CA THR A 241 1.52 -13.30 -18.69
C THR A 241 0.35 -12.98 -17.77
N GLU A 242 0.43 -13.30 -16.47
CA GLU A 242 -0.60 -12.91 -15.49
C GLU A 242 -0.65 -11.40 -15.27
N PHE A 243 0.38 -10.65 -15.68
CA PHE A 243 0.38 -9.18 -15.64
C PHE A 243 -0.26 -8.53 -16.87
N TYR A 244 -0.58 -9.29 -17.92
CA TYR A 244 -1.19 -8.74 -19.13
C TYR A 244 -2.63 -8.29 -18.87
N ASN A 245 -2.97 -7.11 -19.38
CA ASN A 245 -4.34 -6.66 -19.48
C ASN A 245 -4.81 -6.69 -20.94
N SER A 246 -5.53 -7.74 -21.32
CA SER A 246 -6.06 -7.88 -22.69
C SER A 246 -7.10 -6.82 -23.05
N ALA A 247 -7.72 -6.15 -22.07
CA ALA A 247 -8.63 -5.03 -22.35
C ALA A 247 -7.90 -3.87 -23.05
N LEU A 248 -6.58 -3.75 -22.86
CA LEU A 248 -5.75 -2.75 -23.54
C LEU A 248 -5.51 -3.07 -25.02
N ASP A 249 -5.85 -4.28 -25.50
CA ASP A 249 -5.79 -4.58 -26.94
C ASP A 249 -6.86 -3.81 -27.73
N HIS A 250 -7.83 -3.19 -27.04
CA HIS A 250 -8.96 -2.48 -27.62
C HIS A 250 -8.90 -0.95 -27.47
N ILE A 251 -7.82 -0.40 -26.89
CA ILE A 251 -7.62 1.06 -26.83
C ILE A 251 -6.81 1.54 -28.04
N ASP A 252 -6.72 2.87 -28.24
CA ASP A 252 -5.83 3.44 -29.25
C ASP A 252 -4.36 3.35 -28.82
N LEU A 253 -3.77 2.18 -29.05
CA LEU A 253 -2.38 1.88 -28.71
C LEU A 253 -1.38 2.78 -29.44
N MET A 254 -1.71 3.31 -30.62
CA MET A 254 -0.81 4.22 -31.33
C MET A 254 -0.83 5.60 -30.70
N GLN A 255 -2.00 6.10 -30.28
CA GLN A 255 -2.08 7.32 -29.48
C GLN A 255 -1.30 7.18 -28.16
N GLU A 256 -1.43 6.05 -27.47
CA GLU A 256 -0.66 5.76 -26.25
C GLU A 256 0.85 5.75 -26.50
N TYR A 257 1.29 5.16 -27.62
CA TYR A 257 2.68 5.17 -28.04
C TYR A 257 3.19 6.58 -28.33
N PHE A 258 2.44 7.40 -29.08
CA PHE A 258 2.82 8.78 -29.38
C PHE A 258 2.85 9.66 -28.14
N ASN A 259 1.91 9.48 -27.20
CA ASN A 259 1.92 10.14 -25.89
C ASN A 259 3.18 9.78 -25.11
N TRP A 260 3.57 8.50 -25.09
CA TRP A 260 4.79 8.04 -24.43
C TRP A 260 6.08 8.61 -25.05
N GLN A 261 6.14 8.71 -26.39
CA GLN A 261 7.30 9.25 -27.10
C GLN A 261 7.47 10.77 -26.92
N ASN A 262 6.40 11.50 -26.55
CA ASN A 262 6.41 12.96 -26.42
C ASN A 262 6.01 13.42 -25.01
N PRO A 263 6.76 13.04 -23.96
CA PRO A 263 6.40 13.33 -22.57
C PRO A 263 6.36 14.84 -22.25
N HIS A 264 7.04 15.68 -23.03
CA HIS A 264 6.99 17.14 -22.86
C HIS A 264 5.71 17.79 -23.43
N LYS A 265 4.97 17.09 -24.30
CA LYS A 265 3.67 17.55 -24.83
C LYS A 265 2.49 16.97 -24.07
N ALA A 266 2.73 15.88 -23.36
CA ALA A 266 1.74 15.14 -22.61
C ALA A 266 2.23 15.02 -21.16
N GLU A 267 1.72 15.85 -20.24
CA GLU A 267 1.87 15.67 -18.78
C GLU A 267 1.16 14.39 -18.25
N ASN A 268 0.89 13.45 -19.16
CA ASN A 268 -0.13 12.46 -19.08
C ASN A 268 0.49 11.07 -19.02
N PHE A 269 -0.09 10.23 -18.18
CA PHE A 269 0.18 8.81 -18.11
C PHE A 269 -0.03 8.13 -19.48
N SER A 270 0.82 7.15 -19.81
CA SER A 270 0.64 6.24 -20.94
C SER A 270 0.98 4.81 -20.54
N PHE A 271 0.18 3.84 -20.98
CA PHE A 271 0.45 2.42 -20.74
C PHE A 271 1.75 1.93 -21.39
N CYS A 272 2.22 2.61 -22.45
CA CYS A 272 3.49 2.27 -23.10
C CYS A 272 4.72 2.49 -22.20
N GLN A 273 4.59 3.26 -21.11
CA GLN A 273 5.62 3.37 -20.06
C GLN A 273 5.78 2.07 -19.25
N TYR A 274 4.77 1.17 -19.28
CA TYR A 274 4.69 -0.02 -18.46
C TYR A 274 4.48 -1.26 -19.34
N PRO A 275 5.49 -1.67 -20.15
CA PRO A 275 5.31 -2.74 -21.15
C PRO A 275 4.91 -4.09 -20.56
N PHE A 276 5.07 -4.32 -19.26
CA PHE A 276 4.61 -5.57 -18.61
C PHE A 276 3.10 -5.75 -18.63
N ILE A 277 2.31 -4.67 -18.72
CA ILE A 277 0.85 -4.76 -18.75
C ILE A 277 0.33 -5.03 -20.17
N LEU A 278 1.12 -4.73 -21.19
CA LEU A 278 0.73 -4.89 -22.59
C LEU A 278 0.89 -6.35 -23.02
N SER A 279 -0.17 -6.89 -23.63
CA SER A 279 -0.16 -8.23 -24.21
C SER A 279 0.87 -8.33 -25.35
N ILE A 280 1.20 -9.55 -25.75
CA ILE A 280 2.03 -9.77 -26.94
C ILE A 280 1.34 -9.24 -28.22
N ILE A 281 0.01 -9.24 -28.27
CA ILE A 281 -0.77 -8.73 -29.41
C ILE A 281 -0.61 -7.21 -29.50
N ALA A 282 -0.82 -6.50 -28.38
CA ALA A 282 -0.61 -5.05 -28.30
C ALA A 282 0.81 -4.64 -28.70
N LYS A 283 1.82 -5.34 -28.16
CA LYS A 283 3.24 -5.08 -28.49
C LYS A 283 3.53 -5.26 -29.97
N ARG A 284 3.05 -6.34 -30.58
CA ARG A 284 3.22 -6.60 -32.02
C ARG A 284 2.51 -5.56 -32.88
N TYR A 285 1.31 -5.14 -32.48
CA TYR A 285 0.56 -4.09 -33.17
C TYR A 285 1.34 -2.78 -33.24
N ILE A 286 1.86 -2.30 -32.10
CA ILE A 286 2.68 -1.08 -32.03
C ILE A 286 3.90 -1.19 -32.94
N LEU A 287 4.68 -2.27 -32.81
CA LEU A 287 5.91 -2.46 -33.61
C LEU A 287 5.64 -2.50 -35.12
N THR A 288 4.54 -3.12 -35.54
CA THR A 288 4.18 -3.20 -36.97
C THR A 288 3.81 -1.82 -37.53
N LYS A 289 3.10 -1.01 -36.75
CA LYS A 289 2.63 0.32 -37.19
C LYS A 289 3.71 1.40 -37.15
N VAL A 290 4.71 1.27 -36.29
CA VAL A 290 5.89 2.17 -36.25
C VAL A 290 6.86 1.88 -37.39
N SER A 291 6.86 0.66 -37.95
CA SER A 291 7.75 0.26 -39.04
C SER A 291 7.24 0.65 -40.44
N LEU A 292 6.08 1.30 -40.52
CA LEU A 292 5.43 1.78 -41.75
C LEU A 292 5.52 3.31 -41.81
#